data_AF-A0A7C2Z1H5-F1
#
_entry.id   AF-A0A7C2Z1H5-F1
#
_cell.length_a   1.000
_cell.length_b   1.000
_cell.length_c   1.000
_cell.angle_alpha   90.00
_cell.angle_beta   90.00
_cell.angle_gamma   90.00
#
_symmetry.space_group_name_H-M   'P 1'
#
loop_
_entity.id
_entity.type
_entity.pdbx_description
1 polymer ?
#
loop_
_entity_poly.entity_id
_entity_poly.type
_entity_poly.pdbx_seq_one_letter_code
_entity_poly.pdbx_strand_id
1 'polypeptide(L)'
;MANKQLALVIAKIISDIGLDNVDVGSFDFRIVVQKIGYILQKVGCDVGLRFGWYSLGPYSRTLQNYYNTVAVLLPRVKHCDSIDFGTDLNACYEKTVAFLKEYVKYVGGVDLKSLEVLASLIMVCQDIYPIPTDPVNELLRRKERLTKDFVEKVFRFLIDKNICPQKQ
;
A
#
# COMPACT_ATOMS: atom_id res chain seq x y z
N MET A 1 -3.06 -9.26 -21.08
CA MET A 1 -3.41 -10.30 -20.08
C MET A 1 -2.95 -9.92 -18.66
N ALA A 2 -1.76 -9.35 -18.44
CA ALA A 2 -1.25 -8.95 -17.11
C ALA A 2 -2.14 -7.97 -16.31
N ASN A 3 -2.88 -7.09 -16.99
CA ASN A 3 -3.59 -5.96 -16.35
C ASN A 3 -4.78 -6.37 -15.46
N LYS A 4 -5.47 -7.47 -15.79
CA LYS A 4 -6.69 -7.90 -15.07
C LYS A 4 -6.36 -8.66 -13.78
N GLN A 5 -5.35 -9.52 -13.81
CA GLN A 5 -4.92 -10.27 -12.63
C GLN A 5 -4.38 -9.35 -11.54
N LEU A 6 -3.55 -8.36 -11.90
CA LEU A 6 -3.06 -7.37 -10.93
C LEU A 6 -4.21 -6.57 -10.29
N ALA A 7 -5.19 -6.12 -11.08
CA ALA A 7 -6.36 -5.44 -10.55
C ALA A 7 -7.19 -6.34 -9.60
N LEU A 8 -7.29 -7.64 -9.93
CA LEU A 8 -7.97 -8.63 -9.11
C LEU A 8 -7.26 -8.85 -7.77
N VAL A 9 -5.93 -8.98 -7.78
CA VAL A 9 -5.09 -9.08 -6.57
C VAL A 9 -5.28 -7.85 -5.69
N ILE A 10 -5.20 -6.64 -6.26
CA ILE A 10 -5.41 -5.39 -5.52
C ILE A 10 -6.81 -5.35 -4.89
N ALA A 11 -7.85 -5.70 -5.66
CA ALA A 11 -9.21 -5.76 -5.16
C ALA A 11 -9.34 -6.73 -3.97
N LYS A 12 -8.74 -7.92 -4.07
CA LYS A 12 -8.76 -8.91 -2.98
C LYS A 12 -8.03 -8.39 -1.75
N ILE A 13 -6.86 -7.77 -1.90
CA ILE A 13 -6.12 -7.20 -0.78
C ILE A 13 -6.97 -6.15 -0.05
N ILE A 14 -7.62 -5.23 -0.79
CA ILE A 14 -8.50 -4.20 -0.21
C ILE A 14 -9.62 -4.84 0.64
N SER A 15 -10.24 -5.90 0.12
CA SER A 15 -11.27 -6.67 0.84
C SER A 15 -10.71 -7.32 2.11
N ASP A 16 -9.56 -7.98 2.02
CA ASP A 16 -9.03 -8.80 3.11
C ASP A 16 -8.44 -8.02 4.28
N ILE A 17 -8.17 -6.73 4.07
CA ILE A 17 -7.72 -5.81 5.12
C ILE A 17 -8.86 -4.90 5.63
N GLY A 18 -10.09 -5.08 5.14
CA GLY A 18 -11.28 -4.36 5.61
C GLY A 18 -11.42 -2.91 5.12
N LEU A 19 -10.86 -2.58 3.95
CA LEU A 19 -11.00 -1.27 3.29
C LEU A 19 -12.02 -1.28 2.13
N ASP A 20 -12.91 -2.27 2.09
CA ASP A 20 -13.92 -2.46 1.05
C ASP A 20 -15.17 -1.56 1.20
N ASN A 21 -15.28 -0.85 2.32
CA ASN A 21 -16.37 0.13 2.56
C ASN A 21 -16.12 1.50 1.92
N VAL A 22 -14.95 1.72 1.31
CA VAL A 22 -14.62 2.98 0.63
C VAL A 22 -15.43 3.08 -0.66
N ASP A 23 -16.11 4.21 -0.89
CA ASP A 23 -16.87 4.46 -2.12
C ASP A 23 -15.95 4.35 -3.35
N VAL A 24 -16.22 3.40 -4.22
CA VAL A 24 -15.42 3.12 -5.43
C VAL A 24 -15.39 4.28 -6.43
N GLY A 25 -16.35 5.20 -6.38
CA GLY A 25 -16.35 6.42 -7.19
C GLY A 25 -15.45 7.55 -6.65
N SER A 26 -15.09 7.46 -5.36
CA SER A 26 -14.43 8.52 -4.63
C SER A 26 -12.95 8.70 -5.01
N PHE A 27 -12.41 9.86 -4.64
CA PHE A 27 -10.98 10.11 -4.70
C PHE A 27 -10.21 9.21 -3.71
N ASP A 28 -10.78 8.93 -2.54
CA ASP A 28 -10.19 8.09 -1.49
C ASP A 28 -9.95 6.66 -1.97
N PHE A 29 -10.89 6.09 -2.71
CA PHE A 29 -10.71 4.76 -3.32
C PHE A 29 -9.49 4.72 -4.24
N ARG A 30 -9.28 5.77 -5.05
CA ARG A 30 -8.13 5.88 -5.95
C ARG A 30 -6.83 5.92 -5.16
N ILE A 31 -6.81 6.61 -4.01
CA ILE A 31 -5.64 6.64 -3.13
C ILE A 31 -5.39 5.24 -2.57
N VAL A 32 -6.42 4.54 -2.07
CA VAL A 32 -6.29 3.15 -1.57
C VAL A 32 -5.66 2.25 -2.63
N VAL A 33 -6.17 2.27 -3.87
CA VAL A 33 -5.62 1.48 -4.98
C VAL A 33 -4.14 1.80 -5.22
N GLN A 34 -3.76 3.07 -5.20
CA GLN A 34 -2.37 3.50 -5.38
C GLN A 34 -1.46 2.98 -4.25
N LYS A 35 -1.90 3.06 -2.99
CA LYS A 35 -1.08 2.60 -1.85
C LYS A 35 -0.99 1.09 -1.80
N ILE A 36 -2.08 0.37 -2.02
CA ILE A 36 -2.05 -1.10 -2.06
C ILE A 36 -1.18 -1.60 -3.20
N GLY A 37 -1.30 -1.03 -4.39
CA GLY A 37 -0.43 -1.43 -5.51
C GLY A 37 1.05 -1.14 -5.24
N TYR A 38 1.37 -0.05 -4.54
CA TYR A 38 2.75 0.25 -4.14
C TYR A 38 3.28 -0.74 -3.09
N ILE A 39 2.48 -1.03 -2.07
CA ILE A 39 2.85 -1.99 -1.01
C ILE A 39 3.01 -3.39 -1.61
N LEU A 40 2.15 -3.80 -2.53
CA LEU A 40 2.29 -5.06 -3.29
C LEU A 40 3.62 -5.12 -4.05
N GLN A 41 3.99 -4.04 -4.76
CA GLN A 41 5.25 -3.92 -5.50
C GLN A 41 6.50 -4.04 -4.59
N LYS A 42 6.42 -3.51 -3.36
CA LYS A 42 7.59 -3.40 -2.47
C LYS A 42 7.73 -4.55 -1.49
N VAL A 43 6.60 -5.06 -1.00
CA VAL A 43 6.57 -6.11 0.02
C VAL A 43 6.30 -7.47 -0.61
N GLY A 44 5.33 -7.57 -1.52
CA GLY A 44 4.98 -8.81 -2.20
C GLY A 44 6.07 -9.23 -3.18
N CYS A 45 6.04 -8.61 -4.37
CA CYS A 45 6.98 -8.88 -5.45
C CYS A 45 6.97 -7.75 -6.49
N ASP A 46 7.97 -7.73 -7.36
CA ASP A 46 7.99 -6.80 -8.49
C ASP A 46 6.95 -7.21 -9.54
N VAL A 47 5.87 -6.43 -9.62
CA VAL A 47 4.78 -6.55 -10.60
C VAL A 47 4.94 -5.57 -11.78
N GLY A 48 6.12 -4.97 -11.94
CA GLY A 48 6.45 -4.07 -13.05
C GLY A 48 5.82 -2.68 -12.96
N LEU A 49 5.32 -2.28 -11.80
CA LEU A 49 4.71 -0.97 -11.60
C LEU A 49 5.79 0.10 -11.34
N ARG A 50 5.64 1.26 -12.01
CA ARG A 50 6.48 2.44 -11.76
C ARG A 50 5.75 3.45 -10.90
N PHE A 51 6.44 3.96 -9.89
CA PHE A 51 5.90 4.94 -8.95
C PHE A 51 6.77 6.20 -8.89
N GLY A 52 6.12 7.34 -8.70
CA GLY A 52 6.74 8.61 -8.34
C GLY A 52 6.14 9.17 -7.06
N TRP A 53 6.84 10.14 -6.46
CA TRP A 53 6.33 10.85 -5.30
C TRP A 53 5.37 11.97 -5.72
N TYR A 54 4.16 11.96 -5.16
CA TYR A 54 3.15 13.00 -5.35
C TYR A 54 2.65 13.48 -3.98
N SER A 55 1.70 14.43 -3.95
CA SER A 55 1.19 15.05 -2.72
C SER A 55 0.74 14.03 -1.66
N LEU A 56 0.13 12.93 -2.10
CA LEU A 56 -0.34 11.86 -1.23
C LEU A 56 0.64 10.69 -1.13
N GLY A 57 1.89 10.84 -1.55
CA GLY A 57 2.93 9.81 -1.53
C GLY A 57 3.00 9.03 -2.86
N PRO A 58 3.27 7.71 -2.84
CA PRO A 58 3.49 6.92 -4.05
C PRO A 58 2.29 6.96 -5.01
N TYR A 59 2.56 7.22 -6.28
CA TYR A 59 1.56 7.22 -7.34
C TYR A 59 2.11 6.62 -8.64
N SER A 60 1.31 5.75 -9.26
CA SER A 60 1.58 5.15 -10.55
C SER A 60 0.53 5.57 -11.58
N ARG A 61 0.97 6.15 -12.69
CA ARG A 61 0.10 6.43 -13.85
C ARG A 61 -0.46 5.13 -14.45
N THR A 62 0.27 4.02 -14.34
CA THR A 62 -0.22 2.71 -14.81
C THR A 62 -1.41 2.24 -13.99
N LEU A 63 -1.35 2.36 -12.65
CA LEU A 63 -2.48 1.98 -11.78
C LEU A 63 -3.73 2.85 -11.98
N GLN A 64 -3.56 4.10 -12.44
CA GLN A 64 -4.69 4.96 -12.77
C GLN A 64 -5.63 4.30 -13.80
N ASN A 65 -5.07 3.54 -14.76
CA ASN A 65 -5.83 2.84 -15.77
C ASN A 65 -6.61 1.62 -15.21
N TYR A 66 -6.36 1.23 -13.97
CA TYR A 66 -6.98 0.06 -13.34
C TYR A 66 -8.08 0.41 -12.35
N TYR A 67 -8.28 1.68 -11.99
CA TYR A 67 -9.28 2.07 -10.98
C TYR A 67 -10.66 1.49 -11.27
N ASN A 68 -11.15 1.64 -12.50
CA ASN A 68 -12.46 1.11 -12.89
C ASN A 68 -12.50 -0.42 -12.81
N THR A 69 -11.43 -1.09 -13.21
CA THR A 69 -11.34 -2.56 -13.13
C THR A 69 -11.36 -3.03 -11.68
N VAL A 70 -10.60 -2.39 -10.79
CA VAL A 70 -10.62 -2.72 -9.35
C VAL A 70 -12.00 -2.46 -8.75
N ALA A 71 -12.63 -1.33 -9.08
CA ALA A 71 -13.98 -0.98 -8.63
C ALA A 71 -15.03 -2.04 -9.02
N VAL A 72 -14.96 -2.56 -10.25
CA VAL A 72 -15.86 -3.62 -10.75
C VAL A 72 -15.59 -4.97 -10.08
N LEU A 73 -14.34 -5.24 -9.72
CA LEU A 73 -13.93 -6.51 -9.12
C LEU A 73 -14.15 -6.56 -7.60
N LEU A 74 -14.03 -5.44 -6.89
CA LEU A 74 -14.09 -5.38 -5.43
C LEU A 74 -15.37 -6.02 -4.85
N PRO A 75 -16.60 -5.73 -5.34
CA PRO A 75 -17.80 -6.39 -4.84
C PRO A 75 -17.83 -7.91 -5.10
N ARG A 76 -17.14 -8.37 -6.15
CA ARG A 76 -17.13 -9.78 -6.56
C ARG A 76 -16.21 -10.62 -5.68
N VAL A 77 -15.10 -10.03 -5.23
CA VAL A 77 -14.10 -10.75 -4.42
C VAL A 77 -14.45 -10.79 -2.92
N LYS A 78 -15.37 -9.92 -2.46
CA LYS A 78 -15.78 -9.80 -1.06
C LYS A 78 -16.31 -11.10 -0.44
N HIS A 79 -16.89 -11.98 -1.27
CA HIS A 79 -17.47 -13.26 -0.84
C HIS A 79 -16.65 -14.47 -1.30
N CYS A 80 -15.44 -14.25 -1.81
CA CYS A 80 -14.57 -15.32 -2.26
C CYS A 80 -13.50 -15.58 -1.19
N ASP A 81 -13.55 -16.75 -0.56
CA ASP A 81 -12.53 -17.16 0.41
C ASP A 81 -11.18 -17.40 -0.26
N SER A 82 -11.19 -18.00 -1.45
CA SER A 82 -10.01 -18.25 -2.27
C SER A 82 -10.21 -17.78 -3.71
N ILE A 83 -9.16 -17.21 -4.27
CA ILE A 83 -9.07 -16.83 -5.68
C ILE A 83 -7.68 -17.25 -6.16
N ASP A 84 -7.62 -17.98 -7.27
CA ASP A 84 -6.35 -18.30 -7.90
C ASP A 84 -5.94 -17.16 -8.85
N PHE A 85 -4.83 -16.51 -8.55
CA PHE A 85 -4.24 -15.44 -9.36
C PHE A 85 -3.15 -15.98 -10.32
N GLY A 86 -2.81 -17.27 -10.22
CA GLY A 86 -1.59 -17.87 -10.77
C GLY A 86 -0.47 -17.90 -9.74
N THR A 87 0.42 -18.91 -9.84
CA THR A 87 1.43 -19.26 -8.83
C THR A 87 2.23 -18.06 -8.31
N ASP A 88 2.79 -17.25 -9.21
CA ASP A 88 3.63 -16.11 -8.81
C ASP A 88 2.82 -15.06 -8.05
N LEU A 89 1.65 -14.69 -8.55
CA LEU A 89 0.81 -13.67 -7.93
C LEU A 89 0.16 -14.14 -6.62
N ASN A 90 -0.09 -15.44 -6.46
CA ASN A 90 -0.57 -16.01 -5.18
C ASN A 90 0.46 -15.76 -4.08
N ALA A 91 1.74 -16.05 -4.33
CA ALA A 91 2.80 -15.79 -3.36
C ALA A 91 2.96 -14.29 -3.04
N CYS A 92 2.89 -13.42 -4.05
CA CYS A 92 2.95 -11.97 -3.85
C CYS A 92 1.78 -11.47 -3.00
N TYR A 93 0.58 -11.97 -3.29
CA TYR A 93 -0.65 -11.68 -2.56
C TYR A 93 -0.53 -12.11 -1.08
N GLU A 94 -0.17 -13.37 -0.83
CA GLU A 94 -0.08 -13.92 0.52
C GLU A 94 0.91 -13.14 1.39
N LYS A 95 2.09 -12.84 0.85
CA LYS A 95 3.12 -12.05 1.54
C LYS A 95 2.63 -10.63 1.85
N THR A 96 1.94 -10.00 0.90
CA THR A 96 1.41 -8.64 1.08
C THR A 96 0.29 -8.60 2.12
N VAL A 97 -0.64 -9.55 2.06
CA VAL A 97 -1.75 -9.65 3.02
C VAL A 97 -1.25 -9.98 4.42
N ALA A 98 -0.30 -10.90 4.56
CA ALA A 98 0.31 -11.20 5.87
C ALA A 98 0.94 -9.94 6.48
N PHE A 99 1.76 -9.23 5.72
CA PHE A 99 2.36 -7.96 6.15
C PHE A 99 1.33 -6.92 6.57
N LEU A 100 0.28 -6.73 5.76
CA LEU A 100 -0.77 -5.75 6.06
C LEU A 100 -1.61 -6.15 7.27
N LYS A 101 -1.95 -7.43 7.46
CA LYS A 101 -2.67 -7.91 8.64
C LYS A 101 -1.86 -7.71 9.92
N GLU A 102 -0.56 -7.96 9.87
CA GLU A 102 0.35 -7.67 10.98
C GLU A 102 0.43 -6.17 11.26
N TYR A 103 0.52 -5.34 10.21
CA TYR A 103 0.48 -3.89 10.35
C TYR A 103 -0.82 -3.40 11.00
N VAL A 104 -1.98 -3.84 10.52
CA VAL A 104 -3.30 -3.49 11.05
C VAL A 104 -3.37 -3.83 12.55
N LYS A 105 -2.92 -5.02 12.93
CA LYS A 105 -2.85 -5.45 14.34
C LYS A 105 -1.91 -4.56 15.16
N TYR A 106 -0.75 -4.21 14.61
CA TYR A 106 0.26 -3.39 15.30
C TYR A 106 -0.23 -1.96 15.56
N VAL A 107 -0.86 -1.33 14.57
CA VAL A 107 -1.32 0.06 14.72
C VAL A 107 -2.70 0.19 15.37
N GLY A 108 -3.50 -0.88 15.40
CA GLY A 108 -4.82 -0.93 16.05
C GLY A 108 -6.00 -0.67 15.11
N GLY A 109 -5.82 -0.89 13.80
CA GLY A 109 -6.81 -0.60 12.76
C GLY A 109 -6.16 -0.04 11.50
N VAL A 110 -6.86 -0.03 10.36
CA VAL A 110 -6.36 0.60 9.15
C VAL A 110 -7.42 1.52 8.57
N ASP A 111 -7.01 2.75 8.26
CA ASP A 111 -7.77 3.73 7.53
C ASP A 111 -6.92 4.30 6.39
N LEU A 112 -7.48 5.23 5.63
CA LEU A 112 -6.78 5.85 4.52
C LEU A 112 -5.48 6.55 4.95
N LYS A 113 -5.51 7.26 6.09
CA LYS A 113 -4.37 8.01 6.62
C LYS A 113 -3.24 7.06 7.03
N SER A 114 -3.58 5.97 7.71
CA SER A 114 -2.66 4.91 8.11
C SER A 114 -1.98 4.28 6.90
N LEU A 115 -2.75 3.95 5.86
CA LEU A 115 -2.23 3.37 4.63
C LEU A 115 -1.33 4.36 3.86
N GLU A 116 -1.70 5.65 3.86
CA GLU A 116 -0.89 6.71 3.26
C GLU A 116 0.47 6.85 3.95
N VAL A 117 0.49 6.86 5.29
CA VAL A 117 1.74 6.94 6.07
C VAL A 117 2.62 5.74 5.81
N LEU A 118 2.04 4.53 5.86
CA LEU A 118 2.77 3.28 5.60
C LEU A 118 3.45 3.30 4.24
N ALA A 119 2.68 3.48 3.16
CA ALA A 119 3.22 3.48 1.80
C ALA A 119 4.21 4.63 1.57
N SER A 120 3.96 5.81 2.16
CA SER A 120 4.87 6.95 2.03
C SER A 120 6.21 6.71 2.71
N LEU A 121 6.22 6.13 3.93
CA LEU A 121 7.47 5.81 4.62
C LEU A 121 8.28 4.76 3.87
N ILE A 122 7.63 3.71 3.35
CA ILE A 122 8.31 2.72 2.50
C ILE A 122 9.03 3.41 1.34
N MET A 123 8.37 4.36 0.67
CA MET A 123 8.97 5.11 -0.44
C MET A 123 10.09 6.03 -0.01
N VAL A 124 9.93 6.75 1.11
CA VAL A 124 11.00 7.60 1.65
C VAL A 124 12.24 6.77 1.99
N CYS A 125 12.07 5.56 2.54
CA CYS A 125 13.17 4.69 2.92
C CYS A 125 13.88 4.01 1.74
N GLN A 126 13.20 3.82 0.59
CA GLN A 126 13.69 2.93 -0.47
C GLN A 126 13.86 3.59 -1.84
N ASP A 127 12.99 4.55 -2.19
CA ASP A 127 12.84 5.03 -3.57
C ASP A 127 13.10 6.53 -3.73
N ILE A 128 13.15 7.29 -2.63
CA ILE A 128 13.53 8.70 -2.67
C ILE A 128 15.06 8.80 -2.71
N TYR A 129 15.57 9.56 -3.67
CA TYR A 129 17.00 9.83 -3.81
C TYR A 129 17.31 11.33 -3.60
N PRO A 130 18.31 11.67 -2.78
CA PRO A 130 19.06 10.76 -1.90
C PRO A 130 18.16 10.19 -0.79
N ILE A 131 18.49 8.98 -0.29
CA ILE A 131 17.75 8.38 0.83
C ILE A 131 17.94 9.27 2.06
N PRO A 132 16.85 9.80 2.66
CA PRO A 132 16.96 10.68 3.81
C PRO A 132 17.50 9.95 5.05
N THR A 133 18.35 10.64 5.81
CA THR A 133 18.86 10.13 7.10
C THR A 133 17.78 10.11 8.18
N ASP A 134 16.77 10.96 8.07
CA ASP A 134 15.60 10.98 8.96
C ASP A 134 14.28 10.85 8.15
N PRO A 135 13.86 9.62 7.80
CA PRO A 135 12.63 9.38 7.06
C PRO A 135 11.37 9.92 7.73
N VAL A 136 11.33 9.94 9.07
CA VAL A 136 10.20 10.44 9.86
C VAL A 136 10.04 11.94 9.64
N ASN A 137 11.12 12.70 9.87
CA ASN A 137 11.08 14.16 9.70
C ASN A 137 10.92 14.55 8.23
N GLU A 138 11.49 13.78 7.30
CA GLU A 138 11.26 14.01 5.87
C GLU A 138 9.78 13.85 5.51
N LEU A 139 9.10 12.81 6.02
CA LEU A 139 7.68 12.63 5.77
C LEU A 139 6.84 13.75 6.41
N LEU A 140 7.15 14.13 7.64
CA LEU A 140 6.43 15.21 8.35
C LEU A 140 6.56 16.55 7.62
N ARG A 141 7.73 16.87 7.06
CA ARG A 141 7.93 18.09 6.23
C ARG A 141 7.07 18.07 4.97
N ARG A 142 6.89 16.90 4.36
CA ARG A 142 6.08 16.74 3.13
C ARG A 142 4.58 16.74 3.41
N LYS A 143 4.17 16.44 4.65
CA LYS A 143 2.77 16.23 5.05
C LYS A 143 2.49 16.84 6.43
N GLU A 144 2.19 18.14 6.42
CA GLU A 144 2.00 18.95 7.63
C GLU A 144 0.88 18.48 8.58
N ARG A 145 -0.04 17.62 8.12
CA ARG A 145 -1.21 17.14 8.89
C ARG A 145 -1.00 15.79 9.61
N LEU A 146 0.23 15.27 9.60
CA LEU A 146 0.57 14.02 10.28
C LEU A 146 1.09 14.28 11.69
N THR A 147 0.71 13.43 12.64
CA THR A 147 1.26 13.47 13.99
C THR A 147 2.58 12.70 14.02
N LYS A 148 3.60 13.29 14.65
CA LYS A 148 4.93 12.67 14.76
C LYS A 148 4.86 11.29 15.41
N ASP A 149 4.12 11.15 16.51
CA ASP A 149 3.97 9.88 17.24
C ASP A 149 3.45 8.75 16.35
N PHE A 150 2.47 9.05 15.48
CA PHE A 150 1.92 8.05 14.58
C PHE A 150 2.93 7.68 13.48
N VAL A 151 3.61 8.65 12.89
CA VAL A 151 4.66 8.40 11.89
C VAL A 151 5.80 7.58 12.50
N GLU A 152 6.24 7.89 13.72
CA GLU A 152 7.26 7.12 14.43
C GLU A 152 6.80 5.70 14.75
N LYS A 153 5.54 5.52 15.16
CA LYS A 153 4.95 4.19 15.38
C LYS A 153 5.02 3.34 14.11
N VAL A 154 4.60 3.88 12.96
CA VAL A 154 4.67 3.17 11.68
C VAL A 154 6.11 2.93 11.25
N PHE A 155 7.00 3.88 11.47
CA PHE A 155 8.42 3.74 11.15
C PHE A 155 9.10 2.62 11.97
N ARG A 156 8.78 2.49 13.26
CA ARG A 156 9.25 1.38 14.10
C ARG A 156 8.82 0.03 13.55
N PHE A 157 7.54 -0.10 13.16
CA PHE A 157 7.06 -1.31 12.49
C PHE A 157 7.86 -1.63 11.22
N LEU A 158 8.18 -0.62 10.40
CA LEU A 158 8.96 -0.83 9.18
C LEU A 158 10.43 -1.20 9.45
N ILE A 159 11.02 -0.72 10.54
CA ILE A 159 12.34 -1.17 11.01
C ILE A 159 12.27 -2.64 11.43
N ASP A 160 11.28 -3.02 12.24
CA ASP A 160 11.11 -4.41 12.71
C ASP A 160 10.91 -5.40 11.54
N LYS A 161 10.39 -4.90 10.42
CA LYS A 161 10.24 -5.66 9.16
C LYS A 161 11.43 -5.59 8.22
N ASN A 162 12.53 -4.94 8.62
CA ASN A 162 13.72 -4.72 7.80
C ASN A 162 13.42 -4.02 6.46
N ILE A 163 12.39 -3.15 6.43
CA ILE A 163 11.99 -2.39 5.24
C ILE A 163 12.66 -1.01 5.23
N CYS A 164 12.73 -0.37 6.40
CA CYS A 164 13.43 0.89 6.61
C CYS A 164 14.73 0.66 7.39
N PRO A 165 15.77 1.46 7.13
CA PRO A 165 17.00 1.39 7.91
C PRO A 165 16.75 1.88 9.35
N GLN A 166 17.50 1.34 10.31
CA GLN A 166 17.56 1.89 11.66
C GLN A 166 18.11 3.33 11.59
N LYS A 167 17.52 4.24 12.38
CA LYS A 167 18.12 5.57 12.58
C LYS A 167 19.52 5.36 13.18
N GLN A 168 20.53 5.91 12.51
CA GLN A 168 21.88 6.05 13.06
C GLN A 168 21.88 7.12 14.16
#